data_AF-A0A2W6T1Y4-F1
#
_entry.id   AF-A0A2W6T1Y4-F1
#
_cell.length_a   1.000
_cell.length_b   1.000
_cell.length_c   1.000
_cell.angle_alpha   90.00
_cell.angle_beta   90.00
_cell.angle_gamma   90.00
#
_symmetry.space_group_name_H-M   'P 1'
#
loop_
_entity.id
_entity.type
_entity.pdbx_description
1 polymer ?
#
loop_
_entity_poly.entity_id
_entity_poly.type
_entity_poly.pdbx_seq_one_letter_code
_entity_poly.pdbx_strand_id
1 'polypeptide(L)' 'MNSQDGFLLSYLKYGENDAIIHAFTENDGFQSYFLKG' A
#
# COMPACT_ATOMS: atom_id res chain seq x y z
N MET A 1 -12.17 -11.79 -3.66
CA MET A 1 -11.64 -10.50 -3.18
C MET A 1 -10.84 -10.79 -1.92
N ASN A 2 -9.51 -10.63 -1.96
CA ASN A 2 -8.69 -10.67 -0.76
C ASN A 2 -8.72 -9.26 -0.17
N SER A 3 -9.63 -9.03 0.77
CA SER A 3 -9.59 -7.85 1.63
C SER A 3 -8.62 -8.13 2.76
N GLN A 4 -7.73 -7.19 3.05
CA GLN A 4 -6.90 -7.23 4.25
C GLN A 4 -7.16 -5.97 5.05
N ASP A 5 -7.41 -6.14 6.35
CA ASP A 5 -7.54 -5.04 7.27
C ASP A 5 -6.15 -4.60 7.77
N GLY A 6 -5.96 -3.29 7.82
CA GLY A 6 -4.66 -2.72 8.15
C GLY A 6 -4.66 -1.20 8.18
N PHE A 7 -3.52 -0.63 8.56
CA PHE A 7 -3.30 0.80 8.62
C PHE A 7 -2.45 1.25 7.44
N LEU A 8 -2.88 2.31 6.75
CA LEU A 8 -2.04 3.01 5.78
C LEU A 8 -0.99 3.83 6.55
N LEU A 9 0.28 3.53 6.35
CA LEU A 9 1.39 4.22 7.02
C LEU A 9 1.88 5.42 6.21
N SER A 10 2.06 5.24 4.90
CA SER A 10 2.47 6.33 4.01
C SER A 10 2.11 6.01 2.56
N TYR A 11 2.08 7.07 1.76
CA TYR A 11 1.86 7.02 0.32
C TYR A 11 2.91 7.90 -0.36
N LEU A 12 3.56 7.38 -1.38
CA LEU A 12 4.51 8.11 -2.21
C LEU A 12 4.01 8.15 -3.64
N LYS A 13 3.83 9.36 -4.18
CA LYS A 13 3.56 9.55 -5.60
C LYS A 13 4.79 9.12 -6.41
N TYR A 14 4.59 8.21 -7.36
CA TYR A 14 5.64 7.70 -8.24
C TYR A 14 5.29 8.08 -9.69
N GLY A 15 5.94 9.09 -10.25
CA GLY A 15 5.57 9.61 -11.58
C GLY A 15 4.21 10.35 -11.57
N GLU A 16 3.55 10.46 -12.72
CA GLU A 16 2.28 11.19 -12.81
C GLU A 16 1.10 10.42 -12.24
N ASN A 17 1.04 9.11 -12.50
CA ASN A 17 -0.14 8.27 -12.23
C ASN A 17 0.14 7.08 -11.30
N ASP A 18 1.41 6.74 -11.04
CA ASP A 18 1.73 5.59 -10.19
C ASP A 18 1.98 6.02 -8.74
N ALA A 19 1.97 5.05 -7.84
CA ALA A 19 2.26 5.28 -6.44
C ALA A 19 2.81 4.06 -5.71
N ILE A 20 3.48 4.32 -4.60
CA ILE A 20 3.88 3.31 -3.64
C ILE A 20 3.10 3.53 -2.35
N ILE A 21 2.41 2.51 -1.88
CA ILE A 21 1.72 2.50 -0.59
C ILE A 21 2.49 1.64 0.39
N HIS A 22 2.70 2.17 1.59
CA HIS A 22 3.15 1.40 2.73
C HIS A 22 1.97 1.18 3.67
N ALA A 23 1.63 -0.07 3.94
CA ALA A 23 0.57 -0.44 4.87
C ALA A 23 1.11 -1.41 5.93
N PHE A 24 0.47 -1.43 7.08
CA PHE A 24 0.69 -2.45 8.10
C PHE A 24 -0.60 -3.25 8.25
N THR A 25 -0.59 -4.50 7.82
CA THR A 25 -1.75 -5.39 7.87
C THR A 25 -1.70 -6.28 9.11
N GLU A 26 -2.87 -6.73 9.56
CA GLU A 26 -2.98 -7.57 10.75
C GLU A 26 -2.22 -8.89 10.61
N ASN A 27 -2.27 -9.50 9.42
CA ASN A 27 -1.77 -10.86 9.20
C ASN A 27 -0.32 -10.91 8.72
N ASP A 28 0.10 -9.94 7.92
CA ASP A 28 1.40 -9.95 7.25
C ASP A 28 2.34 -8.83 7.73
N GLY A 29 1.85 -7.94 8.61
CA GLY A 29 2.63 -6.82 9.13
C GLY A 29 2.93 -5.76 8.06
N PHE A 30 4.16 -5.24 8.04
CA PHE A 30 4.55 -4.19 7.10
C PHE A 30 4.59 -4.71 5.67
N GLN A 31 3.90 -4.02 4.76
CA GLN A 31 3.83 -4.34 3.34
C GLN A 31 3.94 -3.08 2.48
N SER A 32 4.61 -3.22 1.34
CA SER A 32 4.75 -2.19 0.32
C SER A 32 4.06 -2.60 -0.96
N TYR A 33 3.20 -1.75 -1.49
CA TYR A 33 2.39 -1.99 -2.67
C TYR A 33 2.72 -0.98 -3.77
N PHE A 34 2.96 -1.47 -4.98
CA PHE A 34 3.03 -0.61 -6.16
C PHE A 34 1.65 -0.51 -6.81
N LEU A 35 1.11 0.69 -6.83
CA LEU A 35 -0.11 1.04 -7.54
C LEU A 35 0.25 1.63 -8.89
N LYS A 36 -0.30 1.03 -9.94
CA LYS A 36 -0.20 1.56 -11.29
C LYS A 36 -1.50 2.28 -11.65
N GLY A 37 -1.39 3.50 -12.15
CA GLY A 37 -2.54 4.33 -12.58
C GLY A 37 -2.96 4.10 -14.03
#